data_AF-A0A6F8TGV3-F1
#
_entry.id   AF-A0A6F8TGV3-F1
#
_cell.length_a   1.000
_cell.length_b   1.000
_cell.length_c   1.000
_cell.angle_alpha   90.00
_cell.angle_beta   90.00
_cell.angle_gamma   90.00
#
_symmetry.space_group_name_H-M   'P 1'
#
loop_
_entity.id
_entity.type
_entity.pdbx_description
1 polymer ?
#
loop_
_entity_poly.entity_id
_entity_poly.type
_entity_poly.pdbx_seq_one_letter_code
_entity_poly.pdbx_strand_id
1 'polypeptide(L)'
;MLARVGEKWSILIVMTLASHPHRFSEIKRRINGISQRMLTLCLRGLERDGLVKRTVYPVVPPHVEYELTPLGHSLTEPVIALGQWAQQHIADIDAARAAFDAAQEKPITLDT
;
A
#
# COMPACT_ATOMS: atom_id res chain seq x y z
N MET A 1 -14.67 -6.13 6.07
CA MET A 1 -13.99 -4.83 6.29
C MET A 1 -12.45 -4.88 6.29
N LEU A 2 -11.78 -6.03 6.51
CA LEU A 2 -10.30 -6.12 6.52
C LEU A 2 -9.62 -6.13 5.14
N ALA A 3 -10.30 -6.54 4.06
CA ALA A 3 -9.71 -6.63 2.71
C ALA A 3 -9.19 -5.28 2.19
N ARG A 4 -9.97 -4.20 2.40
CA ARG A 4 -9.65 -2.85 1.92
C ARG A 4 -8.41 -2.23 2.56
N VAL A 5 -8.06 -2.68 3.77
CA VAL A 5 -6.88 -2.18 4.50
C VAL A 5 -5.63 -2.95 4.08
N GLY A 6 -5.74 -4.25 3.79
CA GLY A 6 -4.63 -5.09 3.35
C GLY A 6 -4.03 -4.65 2.02
N GLU A 7 -4.86 -4.30 1.03
CA GLU A 7 -4.41 -3.89 -0.31
C GLU A 7 -3.54 -2.63 -0.29
N LYS A 8 -3.98 -1.58 0.43
CA LYS A 8 -3.23 -0.33 0.57
C LYS A 8 -1.85 -0.59 1.17
N TRP A 9 -1.79 -1.32 2.28
CA TRP A 9 -0.53 -1.52 3.00
C TRP A 9 0.42 -2.43 2.23
N SER A 10 -0.08 -3.47 1.53
CA SER A 10 0.75 -4.33 0.71
C SER A 10 1.49 -3.54 -0.37
N ILE A 11 0.80 -2.63 -1.07
CA ILE A 11 1.45 -1.76 -2.07
C ILE A 11 2.51 -0.87 -1.43
N LEU A 12 2.20 -0.23 -0.31
CA LEU A 12 3.16 0.64 0.39
C LEU A 12 4.39 -0.12 0.90
N ILE A 13 4.22 -1.37 1.35
CA ILE A 13 5.33 -2.24 1.75
C ILE A 13 6.18 -2.62 0.55
N VAL A 14 5.56 -3.06 -0.55
CA VAL A 14 6.29 -3.42 -1.78
C VAL A 14 7.10 -2.23 -2.29
N MET A 15 6.50 -1.04 -2.38
CA MET A 15 7.20 0.18 -2.79
C MET A 15 8.31 0.59 -1.82
N THR A 16 8.13 0.34 -0.52
CA THR A 16 9.17 0.59 0.50
C THR A 16 10.37 -0.35 0.31
N LEU A 17 10.13 -1.62 -0.02
CA LEU A 17 11.17 -2.63 -0.20
C LEU A 17 11.79 -2.65 -1.59
N ALA A 18 11.27 -1.86 -2.54
CA ALA A 18 11.69 -1.89 -3.94
C ALA A 18 13.15 -1.48 -4.16
N SER A 19 13.71 -0.63 -3.29
CA SER A 19 15.08 -0.13 -3.42
C SER A 19 16.10 -1.01 -2.72
N HIS A 20 15.81 -1.49 -1.50
CA HIS A 20 16.72 -2.30 -0.71
C HIS A 20 16.02 -3.03 0.45
N PRO A 21 16.67 -4.03 1.07
CA PRO A 21 16.15 -4.70 2.27
C PRO A 21 15.96 -3.73 3.43
N HIS A 22 14.93 -3.97 4.24
CA HIS A 22 14.61 -3.13 5.40
C HIS A 22 14.31 -3.94 6.66
N ARG A 23 14.63 -3.36 7.82
CA ARG A 23 14.18 -3.90 9.11
C ARG A 23 12.72 -3.54 9.38
N PHE A 24 12.03 -4.34 10.19
CA PHE A 24 10.63 -4.11 10.56
C PHE A 24 10.35 -2.68 11.04
N SER A 25 11.19 -2.15 11.93
CA SER A 25 11.05 -0.81 12.49
C SER A 25 11.20 0.30 11.43
N GLU A 26 12.03 0.09 10.43
CA GLU A 26 12.22 1.03 9.33
C GLU A 26 11.01 1.08 8.42
N ILE A 27 10.45 -0.10 8.07
CA ILE A 27 9.22 -0.20 7.29
C ILE A 27 8.07 0.49 8.05
N LYS A 28 7.92 0.19 9.34
CA LYS A 28 6.90 0.82 10.20
C LYS A 28 7.03 2.34 10.27
N ARG A 29 8.27 2.87 10.32
CA ARG A 29 8.53 4.31 10.36
C ARG A 29 8.23 4.98 9.01
N ARG A 30 8.55 4.32 7.90
CA ARG A 30 8.30 4.85 6.54
C ARG A 30 6.81 4.86 6.18
N ILE A 31 6.06 3.87 6.64
CA ILE A 31 4.64 3.72 6.32
C ILE A 31 3.81 4.33 7.46
N ASN A 32 3.54 5.63 7.37
CA ASN A 32 2.76 6.31 8.41
C ASN A 32 1.32 5.77 8.51
N GLY A 33 0.85 5.57 9.74
CA GLY A 33 -0.51 5.09 10.03
C GLY A 33 -0.71 3.57 9.99
N ILE A 34 0.32 2.76 9.64
CA ILE A 34 0.21 1.30 9.77
C ILE A 34 0.45 0.88 11.22
N SER A 35 -0.48 0.08 11.77
CA SER A 35 -0.26 -0.53 13.08
C SER A 35 0.78 -1.65 12.99
N GLN A 36 1.48 -1.94 14.09
CA GLN A 36 2.43 -3.05 14.14
C GLN A 36 1.78 -4.39 13.80
N ARG A 37 0.57 -4.64 14.32
CA ARG A 37 -0.20 -5.85 14.03
C ARG A 37 -0.49 -5.97 12.54
N MET A 38 -0.87 -4.87 11.89
CA MET A 38 -1.18 -4.86 10.47
C MET A 38 0.08 -5.07 9.62
N LEU A 39 1.20 -4.42 9.96
CA LEU A 39 2.46 -4.63 9.27
C LEU A 39 2.92 -6.09 9.34
N THR A 40 2.82 -6.72 10.52
CA THR A 40 3.11 -8.16 10.67
C THR A 40 2.20 -9.03 9.80
N LEU A 41 0.90 -8.71 9.74
CA LEU A 41 -0.05 -9.46 8.93
C LEU A 41 0.27 -9.34 7.44
N CYS A 42 0.52 -8.12 6.95
CA CYS A 42 0.88 -7.87 5.56
C CYS A 42 2.20 -8.53 5.17
N LEU A 43 3.26 -8.39 5.98
CA LEU A 43 4.55 -9.03 5.70
C LEU A 43 4.44 -10.56 5.65
N ARG A 44 3.65 -11.17 6.55
CA ARG A 44 3.39 -12.62 6.50
C ARG A 44 2.60 -13.03 5.26
N GLY A 45 1.64 -12.22 4.83
CA GLY A 45 0.91 -12.45 3.58
C GLY A 45 1.83 -12.40 2.37
N LEU A 46 2.61 -11.33 2.25
CA LEU A 46 3.58 -11.15 1.17
C LEU A 46 4.68 -12.23 1.18
N GLU A 47 5.10 -12.71 2.36
CA GLU A 47 6.03 -13.84 2.50
C GLU A 47 5.41 -15.14 2.03
N ARG A 48 4.15 -15.42 2.41
CA ARG A 48 3.39 -16.59 1.97
C ARG A 48 3.16 -16.59 0.46
N ASP A 49 2.93 -15.42 -0.12
CA ASP A 49 2.71 -15.25 -1.57
C ASP A 49 4.03 -15.27 -2.36
N GLY A 50 5.18 -15.37 -1.68
CA GLY A 50 6.49 -15.43 -2.31
C GLY A 50 6.99 -14.08 -2.85
N LEU A 51 6.37 -12.97 -2.46
CA LEU A 51 6.74 -11.61 -2.86
C LEU A 51 7.83 -11.02 -1.98
N VAL A 52 7.87 -11.39 -0.70
CA VAL A 52 8.84 -10.92 0.28
C VAL A 52 9.60 -12.09 0.88
N LYS A 53 10.91 -11.94 1.03
CA LYS A 53 11.74 -12.86 1.80
C LYS A 53 12.11 -12.23 3.14
N ARG A 54 12.01 -13.02 4.21
CA ARG A 54 12.42 -12.65 5.56
C ARG A 54 13.73 -13.34 5.91
N THR A 55 14.76 -12.56 6.21
CA THR A 55 16.09 -13.10 6.58
C THR A 55 16.41 -12.73 8.03
N VAL A 56 16.79 -13.73 8.83
CA VAL A 56 17.26 -13.52 10.21
C VAL A 56 18.77 -13.46 10.20
N TYR A 57 19.34 -12.39 10.74
CA TYR A 57 20.78 -12.19 10.87
C TYR A 57 21.20 -12.44 12.33
N PRO A 58 21.90 -13.56 12.61
CA PRO A 58 22.37 -13.91 13.95
C PRO A 58 23.69 -13.19 14.29
N VAL A 59 23.73 -11.88 14.05
CA VAL A 59 24.85 -10.99 14.43
C VAL A 59 24.55 -10.30 15.75
N VAL A 60 25.47 -9.51 16.30
CA VAL A 60 25.23 -8.70 17.50
C VAL A 60 25.09 -7.21 17.10
N PRO A 61 23.94 -6.56 17.34
CA PRO A 61 22.68 -7.13 17.83
C PRO A 61 21.92 -7.91 16.75
N PRO A 62 21.18 -8.98 17.11
CA PRO A 62 20.45 -9.79 16.16
C PRO A 62 19.31 -8.97 15.55
N HIS A 63 19.07 -9.15 14.25
CA HIS A 63 18.02 -8.43 13.55
C HIS A 63 17.41 -9.25 12.42
N VAL A 64 16.32 -8.73 11.87
CA VAL A 64 15.56 -9.34 10.79
C VAL A 64 15.40 -8.30 9.71
N GLU A 65 15.64 -8.70 8.47
CA GLU A 65 15.40 -7.89 7.29
C GLU A 65 14.36 -8.55 6.39
N TYR A 66 13.68 -7.69 5.64
CA TYR A 66 12.69 -8.05 4.65
C TYR A 66 13.16 -7.49 3.32
N GLU A 67 13.15 -8.30 2.28
CA GLU A 67 13.55 -7.94 0.92
C GLU A 67 12.50 -8.43 -0.07
N LEU A 68 12.34 -7.76 -1.21
CA LEU A 68 11.53 -8.31 -2.29
C LEU A 68 12.26 -9.50 -2.90
N THR A 69 11.49 -10.53 -3.27
CA THR A 69 11.99 -11.60 -4.13
C THR A 69 12.01 -11.11 -5.59
N PRO A 70 12.56 -11.90 -6.55
CA PRO A 70 12.41 -11.58 -7.97
C PRO A 70 10.94 -11.39 -8.39
N LEU A 71 10.02 -12.21 -7.86
CA LEU A 71 8.59 -12.06 -8.09
C LEU A 71 8.06 -10.76 -7.48
N GLY A 72 8.47 -10.42 -6.25
CA GLY A 72 8.13 -9.15 -5.59
C GLY A 72 8.59 -7.94 -6.40
N HIS A 73 9.80 -7.97 -6.95
CA HIS A 73 10.31 -6.90 -7.81
C HIS A 73 9.50 -6.77 -9.10
N SER A 74 9.07 -7.87 -9.73
CA SER A 74 8.21 -7.80 -10.93
C SER A 74 6.86 -7.12 -10.69
N LEU A 75 6.38 -7.06 -9.44
CA LEU A 75 5.15 -6.35 -9.09
C LEU A 75 5.32 -4.82 -9.05
N THR A 76 6.56 -4.33 -8.89
CA THR A 76 6.82 -2.89 -8.79
C THR A 76 6.47 -2.15 -10.09
N GLU A 77 6.73 -2.76 -11.24
CA GLU A 77 6.43 -2.19 -12.56
C GLU A 77 4.92 -1.92 -12.76
N PRO A 78 4.01 -2.91 -12.61
CA PRO A 78 2.56 -2.67 -12.66
C PRO A 78 2.08 -1.60 -11.67
N VAL A 79 2.62 -1.59 -10.45
CA VAL A 79 2.24 -0.61 -9.42
C VAL A 79 2.63 0.80 -9.83
N ILE A 80 3.83 0.98 -10.38
CA ILE A 80 4.31 2.28 -10.89
C ILE A 80 3.43 2.72 -12.07
N ALA A 81 3.14 1.82 -13.01
CA ALA A 81 2.30 2.12 -14.17
C ALA A 81 0.89 2.57 -13.74
N LEU A 82 0.29 1.88 -12.75
CA LEU A 82 -1.00 2.28 -12.19
C LEU A 82 -0.93 3.66 -11.51
N GLY A 83 0.14 3.93 -10.76
CA GLY A 83 0.36 5.23 -10.14
C GLY A 83 0.49 6.37 -11.16
N GLN A 84 1.22 6.13 -12.26
CA GLN A 84 1.36 7.08 -13.35
C GLN A 84 0.02 7.35 -14.05
N TRP A 85 -0.75 6.29 -14.34
CA TRP A 85 -2.09 6.43 -14.91
C TRP A 85 -3.01 7.24 -14.00
N ALA A 86 -3.01 6.95 -12.69
CA ALA A 86 -3.82 7.67 -11.72
C ALA A 86 -3.42 9.15 -11.63
N GLN A 87 -2.12 9.45 -11.68
CA GLN A 87 -1.62 10.83 -11.69
C GLN A 87 -2.06 11.59 -12.95
N GLN A 88 -2.08 10.93 -14.11
CA GLN A 88 -2.52 11.53 -15.37
C GLN A 88 -4.02 11.87 -15.38
N HIS A 89 -4.84 11.07 -14.70
CA HIS A 89 -6.30 11.17 -14.74
C HIS A 89 -6.91 11.72 -13.45
N ILE A 90 -6.09 12.25 -12.53
CA ILE A 90 -6.61 12.71 -11.22
C ILE A 90 -7.62 13.84 -11.37
N ALA A 91 -7.40 14.75 -12.33
CA ALA A 91 -8.32 15.84 -12.63
C ALA A 91 -9.68 15.33 -13.15
N ASP A 92 -9.67 14.31 -14.03
CA ASP A 92 -10.89 13.70 -14.55
C ASP A 92 -11.67 12.98 -13.44
N ILE A 93 -10.95 12.29 -12.55
CA ILE A 93 -11.54 11.62 -11.38
C ILE A 93 -12.18 12.65 -10.43
N ASP A 94 -11.52 13.77 -10.17
CA ASP A 94 -12.03 14.81 -9.28
C ASP A 94 -13.22 15.54 -9.89
N ALA A 95 -13.21 15.80 -11.21
CA ALA A 95 -14.37 16.33 -11.93
C ALA A 95 -15.57 15.38 -11.86
N ALA A 96 -15.34 14.07 -12.03
CA ALA A 96 -16.38 13.05 -11.91
C ALA A 96 -16.98 12.99 -10.49
N ARG A 97 -16.14 13.11 -9.44
CA ARG A 97 -16.60 13.17 -8.05
C ARG A 97 -17.48 14.40 -7.80
N ALA A 98 -17.01 15.58 -8.22
CA ALA A 98 -17.76 16.83 -8.05
C ALA A 98 -19.12 16.77 -8.78
N ALA A 99 -19.17 16.22 -9.99
CA ALA A 99 -20.41 16.05 -10.74
C ALA A 99 -21.39 15.08 -10.03
N PHE A 100 -20.88 13.99 -9.44
CA PHE A 100 -21.69 13.06 -8.67
C PHE A 100 -22.28 13.72 -7.42
N ASP A 101 -21.45 14.41 -6.64
CA ASP A 101 -21.88 15.07 -5.40
C ASP A 101 -22.93 16.15 -5.68
N ALA A 102 -22.73 16.97 -6.72
CA ALA A 102 -23.70 17.98 -7.16
C ALA A 102 -25.04 17.39 -7.60
N ALA A 103 -25.05 16.19 -8.18
CA ALA A 103 -26.29 15.50 -8.57
C ALA A 103 -27.07 14.96 -7.36
N GLN A 104 -26.39 14.69 -6.24
CA GLN A 104 -26.99 14.20 -4.99
C GLN A 104 -27.52 15.34 -4.10
N GLU A 105 -27.04 16.58 -4.26
CA GLU A 105 -27.48 17.78 -3.52
C GLU A 105 -28.82 18.39 -4.03
N LYS A 106 -29.63 17.66 -4.78
CA LYS A 106 -30.91 18.20 -5.30
C LYS A 106 -31.79 18.68 -4.13
N PRO A 107 -32.31 19.94 -4.14
CA PRO A 107 -33.02 20.51 -3.01
C PRO A 107 -34.27 19.69 -2.68
N ILE A 108 -34.49 19.41 -1.40
CA ILE A 108 -35.80 19.02 -0.88
C ILE A 108 -36.74 20.18 -1.24
N THR A 109 -37.58 20.00 -2.26
CA THR A 109 -38.70 20.89 -2.51
C THR A 109 -39.63 20.79 -1.30
N LEU A 110 -39.51 21.77 -0.40
CA LEU A 110 -40.55 22.08 0.58
C LEU A 110 -41.71 22.69 -0.20
N ASP A 111 -42.57 21.81 -0.72
CA ASP A 111 -43.88 22.22 -1.23
C ASP A 111 -44.70 22.76 -0.05
N THR A 112 -45.20 23.99 -0.25
CA THR A 112 -46.01 24.79 0.68
C THR A 112 -47.44 24.30 0.75
#